data_AF-A0A9J7L593-F1
#
_entry.id   AF-A0A9J7L593-F1
#
_cell.length_a   1.000
_cell.length_b   1.000
_cell.length_c   1.000
_cell.angle_alpha   90.00
_cell.angle_beta   90.00
_cell.angle_gamma   90.00
#
_symmetry.space_group_name_H-M   'P 1'
#
loop_
_entity.id
_entity.type
_entity.pdbx_description
1 polymer ?
#
loop_
_entity_poly.entity_id
_entity_poly.type
_entity_poly.pdbx_seq_one_letter_code
_entity_poly.pdbx_strand_id
1 'polypeptide(L)'
;MHPAAAIGLVFAGCCSNVFFLELLVTEHPGAGNIVTFAQFLVIAVDGFFFTTNFCRKKPVIPISKYAMMVTMFFTVSVVNNYALNFHIPMPLHMIFRAGSLIANMMLGIILLKKSYKPTKYVAVLMITAGIFTCTYMSAQSMGAEKEDVDTEDGGIVQFLWWLLGIAMLTFALFMSARMGIYQEVLYSQYGKHPKEALFYNHALPLPAFLPLAGDIYRHAVLFSQSEPIMIPLLEVGVPKMWFFLLMNCITQYVCIRGVFILTTECASLTVTLIITLRKFVSLILSIFYFQNPFTVYHWFGTSLVFGGTLLFVDIYNMIKQNLTKKKD
;
A
#
# COMPACT_ATOMS: atom_id res chain seq x y z
N MET A 1 2.23 8.71 -20.03
CA MET A 1 3.38 8.92 -19.12
C MET A 1 4.18 7.62 -19.11
N HIS A 2 5.51 7.68 -19.22
CA HIS A 2 6.32 6.45 -19.27
C HIS A 2 6.23 5.68 -17.93
N PRO A 3 6.14 4.33 -17.92
CA PRO A 3 6.02 3.54 -16.70
C PRO A 3 7.11 3.82 -15.65
N ALA A 4 8.33 4.12 -16.09
CA ALA A 4 9.44 4.49 -15.19
C ALA A 4 9.14 5.76 -14.36
N ALA A 5 8.49 6.77 -14.97
CA ALA A 5 8.09 7.96 -14.24
C ALA A 5 6.99 7.63 -13.20
N ALA A 6 6.05 6.74 -13.53
CA ALA A 6 5.04 6.30 -12.59
C ALA A 6 5.65 5.58 -11.37
N ILE A 7 6.66 4.73 -11.59
CA ILE A 7 7.44 4.09 -10.52
C ILE A 7 8.11 5.14 -9.63
N GLY A 8 8.77 6.14 -10.23
CA GLY A 8 9.37 7.26 -9.48
C GLY A 8 8.37 7.99 -8.58
N LEU A 9 7.17 8.28 -9.09
CA LEU A 9 6.09 8.90 -8.30
C LEU A 9 5.61 8.00 -7.14
N VAL A 10 5.52 6.68 -7.36
CA VAL A 10 5.15 5.74 -6.29
C VAL A 10 6.18 5.74 -5.18
N PHE A 11 7.48 5.64 -5.50
CA PHE A 11 8.50 5.63 -4.45
C PHE A 11 8.60 6.99 -3.75
N ALA A 12 8.69 8.09 -4.48
CA ALA A 12 8.80 9.42 -3.87
C ALA A 12 7.55 9.79 -3.07
N GLY A 13 6.37 9.73 -3.71
CA GLY A 13 5.12 10.13 -3.07
C GLY A 13 4.75 9.25 -1.88
N CYS A 14 4.85 7.93 -2.02
CA CYS A 14 4.38 7.05 -0.95
C CYS A 14 5.37 6.96 0.22
N CYS A 15 6.69 7.02 0.00
CA CYS A 15 7.65 7.05 1.10
C CYS A 15 7.55 8.37 1.89
N SER A 16 7.41 9.50 1.20
CA SER A 16 7.17 10.78 1.88
C SER A 16 5.82 10.81 2.60
N ASN A 17 4.78 10.19 2.03
CA ASN A 17 3.48 10.09 2.70
C ASN A 17 3.55 9.34 4.03
N VAL A 18 4.27 8.21 4.08
CA VAL A 18 4.48 7.45 5.32
C VAL A 18 5.16 8.30 6.38
N PHE A 19 6.19 9.07 6.01
CA PHE A 19 6.87 9.97 6.93
C PHE A 19 5.92 11.01 7.55
N PHE A 20 5.11 11.71 6.74
CA PHE A 20 4.15 12.67 7.29
C PHE A 20 3.02 12.00 8.08
N LEU A 21 2.62 10.77 7.70
CA LEU A 21 1.64 10.01 8.46
C LEU A 21 2.16 9.67 9.86
N GLU A 22 3.43 9.29 9.95
CA GLU A 22 4.10 8.98 11.22
C GLU A 22 4.13 10.21 12.14
N LEU A 23 4.55 11.38 11.62
CA LEU A 23 4.51 12.64 12.39
C LEU A 23 3.11 12.95 12.95
N LEU A 24 2.05 12.70 12.17
CA LEU A 24 0.66 12.93 12.60
C LEU A 24 0.22 11.94 13.69
N VAL A 25 0.53 10.66 13.52
CA VAL A 25 0.07 9.59 14.43
C VAL A 25 0.89 9.56 15.72
N THR A 26 2.16 9.98 15.69
CA THR A 26 3.00 10.11 16.89
C THR A 26 2.46 11.19 17.83
N GLU A 27 2.02 12.34 17.31
CA GLU A 27 1.46 13.41 18.15
C GLU A 27 0.01 13.14 18.56
N HIS A 28 -0.81 12.60 17.65
CA HIS A 28 -2.21 12.30 17.91
C HIS A 28 -2.57 10.86 17.51
N PRO A 29 -2.38 9.88 18.42
CA PRO A 29 -2.83 8.52 18.21
C PRO A 29 -4.34 8.48 17.96
N GLY A 30 -4.77 7.97 16.80
CA GLY A 30 -6.17 7.95 16.37
C GLY A 30 -6.52 8.91 15.25
N ALA A 31 -5.61 9.79 14.83
CA ALA A 31 -5.83 10.73 13.71
C ALA A 31 -6.01 10.06 12.33
N GLY A 32 -5.92 8.72 12.23
CA GLY A 32 -6.04 7.99 10.97
C GLY A 32 -7.34 8.27 10.19
N ASN A 33 -8.46 8.50 10.90
CA ASN A 33 -9.74 8.80 10.26
C ASN A 33 -9.74 10.16 9.55
N ILE A 34 -9.29 11.23 10.22
CA ILE A 34 -9.19 12.56 9.60
C ILE A 34 -8.18 12.58 8.46
N VAL A 35 -7.05 11.88 8.62
CA VAL A 35 -6.03 11.78 7.57
C VAL A 35 -6.59 11.12 6.33
N THR A 36 -7.20 9.93 6.47
CA THR A 36 -7.76 9.20 5.32
C THR A 36 -8.91 9.97 4.68
N PHE A 37 -9.78 10.57 5.48
CA PHE A 37 -10.87 11.42 4.99
C PHE A 37 -10.34 12.59 4.16
N ALA A 38 -9.35 13.33 4.68
CA ALA A 38 -8.76 14.47 4.00
C ALA A 38 -8.09 14.07 2.68
N GLN A 39 -7.35 12.95 2.67
CA GLN A 39 -6.77 12.40 1.45
C GLN A 39 -7.84 12.11 0.38
N PHE A 40 -8.91 11.40 0.76
CA PHE A 40 -10.00 11.05 -0.15
C PHE A 40 -10.73 12.30 -0.65
N LEU A 41 -10.99 13.25 0.24
CA LEU A 41 -11.65 14.50 -0.08
C LEU A 41 -10.83 15.34 -1.07
N VAL A 42 -9.53 15.54 -0.83
CA VAL A 42 -8.65 16.30 -1.72
C VAL A 42 -8.60 15.66 -3.12
N ILE A 43 -8.47 14.34 -3.20
CA ILE A 43 -8.45 13.61 -4.48
C ILE A 43 -9.80 13.72 -5.19
N ALA A 44 -10.91 13.58 -4.45
CA ALA A 44 -12.25 13.69 -5.01
C ALA A 44 -12.54 15.11 -5.52
N VAL A 45 -12.12 16.15 -4.79
CA VAL A 45 -12.27 17.55 -5.19
C VAL A 45 -11.46 17.86 -6.45
N ASP A 46 -10.18 17.45 -6.52
CA ASP A 46 -9.36 17.57 -7.73
C ASP A 46 -10.02 16.87 -8.93
N GLY A 47 -10.49 15.63 -8.73
CA GLY A 47 -11.17 14.87 -9.77
C GLY A 47 -12.51 15.48 -10.20
N PHE A 48 -13.27 16.08 -9.27
CA PHE A 48 -14.53 16.75 -9.58
C PHE A 48 -14.31 17.92 -10.55
N PHE A 49 -13.32 18.77 -10.26
CA PHE A 49 -12.99 19.91 -11.13
C PHE A 49 -12.32 19.48 -12.43
N PHE A 50 -11.21 18.73 -12.37
CA PHE A 50 -10.36 18.50 -13.54
C PHE A 50 -10.69 17.23 -14.33
N THR A 51 -11.36 16.24 -13.73
CA THR A 51 -11.67 14.97 -14.39
C THR A 51 -13.11 14.92 -14.87
N THR A 52 -14.08 15.30 -14.03
CA THR A 52 -15.51 15.28 -14.40
C THR A 52 -16.01 16.59 -15.00
N ASN A 53 -15.24 17.68 -14.88
CA ASN A 53 -15.64 19.03 -15.29
C ASN A 53 -17.02 19.39 -14.73
N PHE A 54 -17.16 19.38 -13.40
CA PHE A 54 -18.43 19.58 -12.70
C PHE A 54 -19.52 18.58 -13.13
N CYS A 55 -19.18 17.29 -13.15
CA CYS A 55 -20.07 16.20 -13.61
C CYS A 55 -20.58 16.30 -15.06
N ARG A 56 -20.05 17.22 -15.89
CA ARG A 56 -20.45 17.34 -17.30
C ARG A 56 -19.93 16.17 -18.15
N LYS A 57 -18.78 15.61 -17.77
CA LYS A 57 -18.19 14.46 -18.46
C LYS A 57 -18.74 13.16 -17.88
N LYS A 58 -19.43 12.38 -18.71
CA LYS A 58 -19.92 11.05 -18.34
C LYS A 58 -18.74 10.07 -18.16
N PRO A 59 -18.81 9.15 -17.17
CA PRO A 59 -17.79 8.13 -17.01
C PRO A 59 -17.75 7.19 -18.22
N VAL A 60 -16.54 6.83 -18.64
CA VAL A 60 -16.34 5.81 -19.68
C VAL A 60 -16.55 4.42 -19.09
N ILE A 61 -16.08 4.23 -17.84
CA ILE A 61 -16.26 2.96 -17.13
C ILE A 61 -17.53 3.04 -16.28
N PRO A 62 -18.46 2.07 -16.39
CA PRO A 62 -19.68 2.09 -15.60
C PRO A 62 -19.41 2.20 -14.10
N ILE A 63 -20.16 3.07 -13.41
CA ILE A 63 -19.99 3.33 -11.97
C ILE A 63 -20.12 2.03 -11.14
N SER A 64 -20.93 1.07 -11.58
CA SER A 64 -21.05 -0.25 -10.94
C SER A 64 -19.71 -1.02 -10.85
N LYS A 65 -18.81 -0.83 -11.80
CA LYS A 65 -17.46 -1.44 -11.80
C LYS A 65 -16.57 -0.77 -10.76
N TYR A 66 -16.66 0.55 -10.62
CA TYR A 66 -15.97 1.27 -9.54
C TYR A 66 -16.54 0.94 -8.17
N ALA A 67 -17.85 0.82 -8.04
CA ALA A 67 -18.49 0.38 -6.81
C ALA A 67 -17.98 -1.00 -6.37
N MET A 68 -17.87 -1.96 -7.30
CA MET A 68 -17.27 -3.26 -7.01
C MET A 68 -15.81 -3.15 -6.54
N MET A 69 -15.01 -2.30 -7.19
CA MET A 69 -13.61 -2.09 -6.79
C MET A 69 -13.50 -1.48 -5.39
N VAL A 70 -14.35 -0.50 -5.07
CA VAL A 70 -14.46 0.11 -3.73
C VAL A 70 -14.88 -0.93 -2.69
N THR A 71 -15.87 -1.77 -2.99
CA THR A 71 -16.28 -2.85 -2.09
C THR A 71 -15.13 -3.82 -1.82
N MET A 72 -14.41 -4.26 -2.85
CA MET A 72 -13.23 -5.14 -2.66
C MET A 72 -12.18 -4.46 -1.78
N PHE A 73 -11.86 -3.19 -2.06
CA PHE A 73 -10.88 -2.43 -1.27
C PHE A 73 -11.31 -2.29 0.20
N PHE A 74 -12.58 -1.96 0.45
CA PHE A 74 -13.13 -1.83 1.78
C PHE A 74 -13.10 -3.17 2.54
N THR A 75 -13.54 -4.25 1.90
CA THR A 75 -13.47 -5.60 2.48
C THR A 75 -12.04 -5.99 2.84
N VAL A 76 -11.08 -5.77 1.94
CA VAL A 76 -9.66 -6.03 2.22
C VAL A 76 -9.18 -5.19 3.41
N SER A 77 -9.53 -3.90 3.46
CA SER A 77 -9.11 -2.99 4.52
C SER A 77 -9.69 -3.37 5.88
N VAL A 78 -11.00 -3.64 5.96
CA VAL A 78 -11.69 -4.05 7.18
C VAL A 78 -11.15 -5.38 7.69
N VAL A 79 -11.01 -6.39 6.83
CA VAL A 79 -10.50 -7.70 7.22
C VAL A 79 -9.06 -7.62 7.71
N ASN A 80 -8.18 -6.87 7.02
CA ASN A 80 -6.80 -6.68 7.48
C ASN A 80 -6.74 -6.01 8.85
N ASN A 81 -7.54 -4.95 9.06
CA ASN A 81 -7.54 -4.22 10.32
C ASN A 81 -8.12 -5.05 11.47
N TYR A 82 -9.22 -5.77 11.22
CA TYR A 82 -9.84 -6.62 12.24
C TYR A 82 -8.97 -7.82 12.61
N ALA A 83 -8.18 -8.35 11.68
CA ALA A 83 -7.25 -9.45 11.94
C ALA A 83 -6.21 -9.13 13.03
N LEU A 84 -5.91 -7.85 13.29
CA LEU A 84 -5.00 -7.44 14.38
C LEU A 84 -5.57 -7.73 15.77
N ASN A 85 -6.90 -7.83 15.92
CA ASN A 85 -7.56 -8.15 17.19
C ASN A 85 -7.41 -9.63 17.60
N PHE A 86 -6.84 -10.48 16.74
CA PHE A 86 -6.65 -11.91 16.99
C PHE A 86 -5.23 -12.25 17.46
N HIS A 87 -4.58 -11.31 18.15
CA HIS A 87 -3.21 -11.45 18.69
C HIS A 87 -2.19 -11.89 17.64
N ILE A 88 -2.35 -11.42 16.40
CA ILE A 88 -1.39 -11.68 15.33
C ILE A 88 -0.26 -10.66 15.46
N PRO A 89 1.01 -11.09 15.67
CA PRO A 89 2.12 -10.17 15.71
C PRO A 89 2.20 -9.35 14.42
N MET A 90 2.46 -8.05 14.53
CA MET A 90 2.63 -7.16 13.36
C MET A 90 3.62 -7.70 12.32
N PRO A 91 4.75 -8.34 12.71
CA PRO A 91 5.65 -8.99 11.76
C PRO A 91 4.98 -10.13 10.96
N LEU A 92 4.15 -10.95 11.61
CA LEU A 92 3.43 -12.01 10.91
C LEU A 92 2.42 -11.42 9.91
N HIS A 93 1.71 -10.36 10.28
CA HIS A 93 0.84 -9.62 9.37
C HIS A 93 1.59 -9.04 8.15
N MET A 94 2.81 -8.52 8.36
CA MET A 94 3.68 -8.05 7.27
C MET A 94 4.12 -9.18 6.34
N ILE A 95 4.44 -10.36 6.86
CA ILE A 95 4.76 -11.57 6.09
C ILE A 95 3.58 -11.96 5.19
N PHE A 96 2.37 -12.02 5.75
CA PHE A 96 1.17 -12.33 4.95
C PHE A 96 0.97 -11.32 3.82
N ARG A 97 1.16 -10.02 4.08
CA ARG A 97 1.08 -8.99 3.03
C ARG A 97 2.12 -9.17 1.92
N ALA A 98 3.31 -9.66 2.24
CA ALA A 98 4.34 -9.98 1.24
C ALA A 98 3.94 -11.14 0.31
N GLY A 99 3.12 -12.07 0.80
CA GLY A 99 2.54 -13.17 0.01
C GLY A 99 1.61 -12.76 -1.13
N SER A 100 1.32 -11.46 -1.28
CA SER A 100 0.42 -10.93 -2.31
C SER A 100 0.94 -11.20 -3.73
N LEU A 101 2.26 -11.30 -3.91
CA LEU A 101 2.88 -11.69 -5.16
C LEU A 101 2.51 -13.13 -5.56
N ILE A 102 2.59 -14.06 -4.60
CA ILE A 102 2.22 -15.47 -4.83
C ILE A 102 0.73 -15.56 -5.14
N ALA A 103 -0.11 -14.93 -4.32
CA ALA A 103 -1.56 -14.94 -4.52
C ALA A 103 -1.97 -14.34 -5.88
N ASN A 104 -1.34 -13.25 -6.29
CA ASN A 104 -1.59 -12.62 -7.60
C ASN A 104 -1.12 -13.51 -8.76
N MET A 105 0.06 -14.12 -8.66
CA MET A 105 0.55 -15.05 -9.66
C MET A 105 -0.39 -16.26 -9.81
N MET A 106 -0.80 -16.87 -8.70
CA MET A 106 -1.74 -17.99 -8.67
C MET A 106 -3.09 -17.62 -9.29
N LEU A 107 -3.72 -16.54 -8.84
CA LEU A 107 -5.01 -16.10 -9.41
C LEU A 107 -4.87 -15.64 -10.86
N GLY A 108 -3.72 -15.11 -11.27
CA GLY A 108 -3.45 -14.78 -12.66
C GLY A 108 -3.41 -16.01 -13.57
N ILE A 109 -2.88 -17.14 -13.08
CA ILE A 109 -2.92 -18.43 -13.81
C ILE A 109 -4.37 -18.94 -13.87
N ILE A 110 -5.10 -18.92 -12.75
CA ILE A 110 -6.45 -19.49 -12.68
C ILE A 110 -7.48 -18.65 -13.43
N LEU A 111 -7.52 -17.34 -13.19
CA LEU A 111 -8.56 -16.44 -13.70
C LEU A 111 -8.25 -15.88 -15.09
N LEU A 112 -6.99 -15.55 -15.36
CA LEU A 112 -6.58 -14.97 -16.65
C LEU A 112 -5.93 -16.00 -17.59
N LYS A 113 -5.76 -17.26 -17.15
CA LYS A 113 -5.07 -18.32 -17.90
C LYS A 113 -3.67 -17.89 -18.38
N LYS A 114 -3.00 -17.04 -17.60
CA LYS A 114 -1.65 -16.56 -17.92
C LYS A 114 -0.63 -17.66 -17.69
N SER A 115 0.36 -17.75 -18.57
CA SER A 115 1.59 -18.49 -18.35
C SER A 115 2.72 -17.53 -18.02
N TYR A 116 3.50 -17.86 -16.98
CA TYR A 116 4.67 -17.09 -16.57
C TYR A 116 5.95 -17.87 -16.90
N LYS A 117 7.04 -17.16 -17.20
CA LYS A 117 8.35 -17.80 -17.38
C LYS A 117 8.84 -18.39 -16.05
N PRO A 118 9.62 -19.48 -16.05
CA PRO A 118 10.22 -20.05 -14.84
C PRO A 118 10.98 -19.02 -13.99
N THR A 119 11.64 -18.05 -14.62
CA THR A 119 12.35 -16.94 -13.95
C THR A 119 11.44 -16.13 -13.02
N LYS A 120 10.17 -15.94 -13.39
CA LYS A 120 9.18 -15.21 -12.58
C LYS A 120 8.80 -15.97 -11.31
N TYR A 121 8.67 -17.30 -11.38
CA TYR A 121 8.39 -18.13 -10.20
C TYR A 121 9.54 -18.06 -9.21
N VAL A 122 10.76 -18.26 -9.69
CA VAL A 122 11.97 -18.16 -8.85
C VAL A 122 12.08 -16.77 -8.24
N ALA A 123 11.86 -15.72 -9.03
CA ALA A 123 11.87 -14.34 -8.54
C ALA A 123 10.85 -14.08 -7.42
N VAL A 124 9.60 -14.51 -7.61
CA VAL A 124 8.54 -14.34 -6.60
C VAL A 124 8.87 -15.10 -5.32
N LEU A 125 9.42 -16.31 -5.42
CA LEU A 125 9.87 -17.09 -4.27
C LEU A 125 11.03 -16.42 -3.54
N MET A 126 12.04 -15.93 -4.26
CA MET A 126 13.17 -15.19 -3.68
C MET A 126 12.71 -13.93 -2.94
N ILE A 127 11.82 -13.14 -3.55
CA ILE A 127 11.29 -11.92 -2.93
C ILE A 127 10.50 -12.26 -1.66
N THR A 128 9.64 -13.29 -1.73
CA THR A 128 8.84 -13.71 -0.58
C THR A 128 9.74 -14.20 0.56
N ALA A 129 10.74 -15.02 0.26
CA ALA A 129 11.71 -15.51 1.23
C ALA A 129 12.53 -14.36 1.85
N GLY A 130 12.98 -13.40 1.03
CA GLY A 130 13.74 -12.25 1.51
C GLY A 130 12.94 -11.35 2.46
N ILE A 131 11.69 -11.03 2.12
CA ILE A 131 10.81 -10.25 3.01
C ILE A 131 10.51 -11.03 4.28
N PHE A 132 10.27 -12.34 4.19
CA PHE A 132 10.09 -13.21 5.35
C PHE A 132 11.30 -13.14 6.29
N THR A 133 12.52 -13.36 5.78
CA THR A 133 13.74 -13.32 6.59
C THR A 133 13.94 -11.96 7.26
N CYS A 134 13.84 -10.85 6.51
CA CYS A 134 13.97 -9.52 7.11
C CYS A 134 12.92 -9.28 8.19
N THR A 135 11.67 -9.59 7.91
CA THR A 135 10.55 -9.36 8.84
C THR A 135 10.68 -10.19 10.11
N TYR A 136 11.04 -11.47 9.98
CA TYR A 136 11.24 -12.38 11.10
C TYR A 136 12.40 -11.92 12.00
N MET A 137 13.49 -11.45 11.40
CA MET A 137 14.65 -10.98 12.17
C MET A 137 14.39 -9.64 12.86
N SER A 138 13.66 -8.73 12.20
CA SER A 138 13.18 -7.50 12.83
C SER A 138 12.22 -7.79 13.98
N ALA A 139 11.35 -8.80 13.84
CA ALA A 139 10.45 -9.25 14.90
C ALA A 139 11.23 -9.71 16.14
N GLN A 140 12.27 -10.49 15.95
CA GLN A 140 13.09 -10.99 17.06
C GLN A 140 13.91 -9.89 17.74
N SER A 141 14.44 -8.91 16.99
CA SER A 141 15.19 -7.81 17.59
C SER A 141 14.30 -6.85 18.38
N MET A 142 13.02 -6.73 18.02
CA MET A 142 12.03 -5.95 18.76
C MET A 142 11.33 -6.77 19.87
N GLY A 143 11.36 -8.09 19.77
CA GLY A 143 10.64 -9.04 20.64
C GLY A 143 11.39 -9.48 21.90
N ALA A 144 12.22 -8.62 22.49
CA ALA A 144 12.75 -8.82 23.84
C ALA A 144 11.76 -8.38 24.95
N GLU A 145 10.53 -8.01 24.61
CA GLU A 145 9.42 -7.92 25.57
C GLU A 145 8.56 -9.18 25.44
N LYS A 146 8.83 -10.13 26.36
CA LYS A 146 7.94 -11.23 26.68
C LYS A 146 6.64 -10.64 27.21
N GLU A 147 5.52 -10.92 26.57
CA GLU A 147 4.27 -11.01 27.33
C GLU A 147 4.17 -12.44 27.85
N ASP A 148 4.59 -12.60 29.11
CA ASP A 148 4.12 -13.69 29.96
C ASP A 148 2.61 -13.55 30.12
N VAL A 149 1.86 -14.56 29.66
CA VAL A 149 0.54 -14.86 30.24
C VAL A 149 0.44 -16.37 30.40
N ASP A 150 0.94 -16.85 31.53
CA ASP A 150 0.44 -18.08 32.12
C ASP A 150 -1.03 -17.87 32.50
N THR A 151 -1.94 -18.57 31.81
CA THR A 151 -3.20 -19.03 32.39
C THR A 151 -3.56 -20.37 31.76
N GLU A 152 -3.51 -21.43 32.56
CA GLU A 152 -3.70 -22.84 32.17
C GLU A 152 -5.15 -23.21 31.80
N ASP A 153 -6.04 -22.27 31.50
CA ASP A 153 -7.42 -22.56 31.08
C ASP A 153 -7.79 -21.71 29.85
N GLY A 154 -7.58 -22.26 28.64
CA GLY A 154 -8.00 -21.61 27.39
C GLY A 154 -7.19 -21.88 26.12
N GLY A 155 -6.14 -22.70 26.17
CA GLY A 155 -5.20 -22.87 25.05
C GLY A 155 -5.84 -23.25 23.71
N ILE A 156 -6.88 -24.09 23.72
CA ILE A 156 -7.64 -24.45 22.49
C ILE A 156 -8.39 -23.24 21.94
N VAL A 157 -9.05 -22.45 22.79
CA VAL A 157 -9.81 -21.27 22.38
C VAL A 157 -8.88 -20.20 21.81
N GLN A 158 -7.74 -19.96 22.45
CA GLN A 158 -6.73 -19.02 21.95
C GLN A 158 -6.14 -19.48 20.60
N PHE A 159 -5.86 -20.78 20.45
CA PHE A 159 -5.41 -21.35 19.19
C PHE A 159 -6.46 -21.19 18.07
N LEU A 160 -7.75 -21.39 18.36
CA LEU A 160 -8.84 -21.19 17.40
C LEU A 160 -8.97 -19.71 16.97
N TRP A 161 -8.84 -18.76 17.91
CA TRP A 161 -8.82 -17.33 17.58
C TRP A 161 -7.63 -16.96 16.70
N TRP A 162 -6.44 -17.47 17.01
CA TRP A 162 -5.26 -17.27 16.18
C TRP A 162 -5.45 -17.86 14.77
N LEU A 163 -5.98 -19.08 14.66
CA LEU A 163 -6.26 -19.73 13.38
C LEU A 163 -7.28 -18.93 12.55
N LEU A 164 -8.32 -18.39 13.20
CA LEU A 164 -9.29 -17.50 12.55
C LEU A 164 -8.61 -16.22 12.03
N GLY A 165 -7.71 -15.63 12.82
CA GLY A 165 -6.88 -14.50 12.39
C GLY A 165 -6.05 -14.81 11.13
N ILE A 166 -5.41 -15.98 11.08
CA ILE A 166 -4.66 -16.46 9.90
C ILE A 166 -5.58 -16.66 8.69
N ALA A 167 -6.78 -17.22 8.90
CA ALA A 167 -7.76 -17.38 7.84
C ALA A 167 -8.22 -16.02 7.28
N MET A 168 -8.43 -15.03 8.15
CA MET A 168 -8.78 -13.65 7.74
C MET A 168 -7.67 -13.00 6.90
N LEU A 169 -6.40 -13.12 7.31
CA LEU A 169 -5.27 -12.59 6.53
C LEU A 169 -5.13 -13.28 5.19
N THR A 170 -5.31 -14.59 5.15
CA THR A 170 -5.28 -15.37 3.91
C THR A 170 -6.41 -14.94 2.97
N PHE A 171 -7.62 -14.75 3.48
CA PHE A 171 -8.74 -14.23 2.70
C PHE A 171 -8.46 -12.82 2.15
N ALA A 172 -7.99 -11.91 3.01
CA ALA A 172 -7.63 -10.54 2.60
C ALA A 172 -6.53 -10.53 1.53
N LEU A 173 -5.57 -11.45 1.62
CA LEU A 173 -4.50 -11.62 0.64
C LEU A 173 -5.05 -11.95 -0.76
N PHE A 174 -5.89 -12.97 -0.85
CA PHE A 174 -6.50 -13.37 -2.13
C PHE A 174 -7.49 -12.32 -2.65
N MET A 175 -8.24 -11.66 -1.78
CA MET A 175 -9.11 -10.55 -2.19
C MET A 175 -8.33 -9.35 -2.73
N SER A 176 -7.18 -9.02 -2.13
CA SER A 176 -6.28 -7.98 -2.63
C SER A 176 -5.70 -8.33 -4.01
N ALA A 177 -5.25 -9.57 -4.20
CA ALA A 177 -4.81 -10.07 -5.50
C ALA A 177 -5.94 -10.04 -6.54
N ARG A 178 -7.15 -10.46 -6.15
CA ARG A 178 -8.35 -10.44 -6.99
C ARG A 178 -8.72 -9.02 -7.42
N MET A 179 -8.60 -8.04 -6.53
CA MET A 179 -8.83 -6.63 -6.81
C MET A 179 -7.84 -6.11 -7.87
N GLY A 180 -6.54 -6.39 -7.73
CA GLY A 180 -5.56 -5.99 -8.73
C GLY A 180 -5.83 -6.61 -10.12
N ILE A 181 -6.18 -7.91 -10.15
CA ILE A 181 -6.57 -8.59 -11.40
C ILE A 181 -7.86 -7.99 -11.98
N TYR A 182 -8.82 -7.62 -11.13
CA TYR A 182 -10.03 -6.93 -11.56
C TYR A 182 -9.71 -5.61 -12.27
N GLN A 183 -8.81 -4.80 -11.70
CA GLN A 183 -8.36 -3.55 -12.32
C GLN A 183 -7.70 -3.80 -13.68
N GLU A 184 -6.82 -4.80 -13.76
CA GLU A 184 -6.16 -5.15 -15.02
C GLU A 184 -7.17 -5.52 -16.12
N VAL A 185 -8.16 -6.37 -15.80
CA VAL A 185 -9.22 -6.75 -16.74
C VAL A 185 -10.10 -5.56 -17.11
N LEU A 186 -10.42 -4.72 -16.13
CA LEU A 186 -11.28 -3.56 -16.34
C LEU A 186 -10.62 -2.58 -17.33
N TYR A 187 -9.33 -2.30 -17.16
CA TYR A 187 -8.61 -1.39 -18.05
C TYR A 187 -8.28 -2.00 -19.41
N SER A 188 -8.17 -3.33 -19.52
CA SER A 188 -8.05 -3.99 -20.83
C SER A 188 -9.34 -3.94 -21.63
N GLN A 189 -10.51 -3.95 -20.95
CA GLN A 189 -11.82 -3.88 -21.59
C GLN A 189 -12.26 -2.46 -21.95
N TYR A 190 -12.08 -1.50 -21.04
CA TYR A 190 -12.61 -0.14 -21.19
C TYR A 190 -11.54 0.89 -21.58
N GLY A 191 -10.29 0.49 -21.68
CA GLY A 191 -9.17 1.39 -21.95
C GLY A 191 -8.60 2.07 -20.69
N LYS A 192 -7.57 2.87 -20.90
CA LYS A 192 -6.74 3.45 -19.83
C LYS A 192 -7.30 4.80 -19.38
N HIS A 193 -7.99 4.82 -18.24
CA HIS A 193 -8.57 6.04 -17.67
C HIS A 193 -8.11 6.26 -16.22
N PRO A 194 -6.81 6.49 -15.95
CA PRO A 194 -6.28 6.54 -14.58
C PRO A 194 -6.83 7.71 -13.76
N LYS A 195 -7.11 8.87 -14.38
CA LYS A 195 -7.71 10.02 -13.67
C LYS A 195 -9.17 9.76 -13.27
N GLU A 196 -9.94 9.16 -14.16
CA GLU A 196 -11.35 8.77 -13.90
C GLU A 196 -11.40 7.74 -12.78
N ALA A 197 -10.57 6.70 -12.88
CA ALA A 197 -10.48 5.68 -11.86
C ALA A 197 -10.01 6.24 -10.51
N LEU A 198 -9.05 7.18 -10.52
CA LEU A 198 -8.62 7.87 -9.31
C LEU A 198 -9.78 8.63 -8.66
N PHE A 199 -10.55 9.40 -9.43
CA PHE A 199 -11.70 10.14 -8.90
C PHE A 199 -12.76 9.21 -8.29
N TYR A 200 -13.29 8.23 -9.04
CA TYR A 200 -14.41 7.41 -8.56
C TYR A 200 -14.03 6.53 -7.37
N ASN A 201 -12.79 6.03 -7.31
CA ASN A 201 -12.35 5.22 -6.17
C ASN A 201 -12.13 6.02 -4.89
N HIS A 202 -12.08 7.36 -4.95
CA HIS A 202 -11.96 8.21 -3.76
C HIS A 202 -13.25 8.97 -3.46
N ALA A 203 -14.06 9.28 -4.48
CA ALA A 203 -15.35 9.94 -4.30
C ALA A 203 -16.44 9.00 -3.78
N LEU A 204 -16.56 7.78 -4.32
CA LEU A 204 -17.60 6.82 -3.93
C LEU A 204 -17.51 6.36 -2.46
N PRO A 205 -16.33 6.19 -1.85
CA PRO A 205 -16.23 5.82 -0.44
C PRO A 205 -16.49 6.97 0.55
N LEU A 206 -16.51 8.24 0.12
CA LEU A 206 -16.66 9.39 1.03
C LEU A 206 -17.88 9.30 1.96
N PRO A 207 -19.08 8.88 1.50
CA PRO A 207 -20.23 8.72 2.38
C PRO A 207 -20.01 7.72 3.52
N ALA A 208 -19.10 6.74 3.36
CA ALA A 208 -18.77 5.78 4.40
C ALA A 208 -18.02 6.40 5.59
N PHE A 209 -17.53 7.65 5.48
CA PHE A 209 -16.93 8.39 6.59
C PHE A 209 -17.97 9.09 7.48
N LEU A 210 -19.26 9.12 7.10
CA LEU A 210 -20.31 9.78 7.91
C LEU A 210 -20.40 9.24 9.35
N PRO A 211 -20.34 7.91 9.61
CA PRO A 211 -20.32 7.40 10.99
C PRO A 211 -19.08 7.84 11.78
N LEU A 212 -18.00 8.22 11.09
CA LEU A 212 -16.73 8.66 11.68
C LEU A 212 -16.65 10.19 11.83
N ALA A 213 -17.69 10.93 11.42
CA ALA A 213 -17.65 12.39 11.36
C ALA A 213 -17.37 13.05 12.73
N GLY A 214 -17.89 12.48 13.82
CA GLY A 214 -17.62 12.98 15.17
C GLY A 214 -16.13 12.86 15.57
N ASP A 215 -15.50 11.73 15.24
CA ASP A 215 -14.08 11.52 15.49
C ASP A 215 -13.19 12.40 14.59
N ILE A 216 -13.58 12.58 13.32
CA ILE A 216 -12.91 13.49 12.39
C ILE A 216 -12.97 14.93 12.91
N TYR A 217 -14.15 15.39 13.34
CA TYR A 217 -14.33 16.73 13.89
C TYR A 217 -13.49 16.95 15.15
N ARG A 218 -13.49 15.97 16.06
CA ARG A 218 -12.66 16.02 17.28
C ARG A 218 -11.18 16.23 16.95
N HIS A 219 -10.64 15.47 16.01
CA HIS A 219 -9.24 15.64 15.60
C HIS A 219 -8.99 16.95 14.85
N ALA A 220 -9.95 17.48 14.11
CA ALA A 220 -9.83 18.79 13.48
C ALA A 220 -9.71 19.92 14.52
N VAL A 221 -10.45 19.82 15.63
CA VAL A 221 -10.33 20.76 16.77
C VAL A 221 -8.94 20.64 17.41
N LEU A 222 -8.48 19.41 17.69
CA LEU A 222 -7.14 19.17 18.26
C LEU A 222 -6.03 19.71 17.35
N PHE A 223 -6.13 19.49 16.05
CA PHE A 223 -5.14 19.99 15.08
C PHE A 223 -5.08 21.52 15.06
N SER A 224 -6.22 22.17 15.26
CA SER A 224 -6.30 23.64 15.33
C SER A 224 -5.71 24.21 16.63
N GLN A 225 -5.56 23.40 17.66
CA GLN A 225 -4.92 23.75 18.93
C GLN A 225 -3.42 23.44 18.95
N SER A 226 -2.87 22.84 17.89
CA SER A 226 -1.44 22.51 17.81
C SER A 226 -0.56 23.76 17.73
N GLU A 227 0.67 23.64 18.22
CA GLU A 227 1.65 24.72 18.20
C GLU A 227 1.85 25.24 16.77
N PRO A 228 1.85 26.56 16.56
CA PRO A 228 2.02 27.13 15.23
C PRO A 228 3.47 26.95 14.75
N ILE A 229 3.63 26.52 13.50
CA ILE A 229 4.91 26.56 12.80
C ILE A 229 4.94 27.81 11.91
N MET A 230 6.05 28.53 11.96
CA MET A 230 6.28 29.68 11.07
C MET A 230 6.69 29.16 9.71
N ILE A 231 5.91 29.47 8.66
CA ILE A 231 6.28 29.13 7.30
C ILE A 231 7.31 30.17 6.82
N PRO A 232 8.59 29.79 6.58
CA PRO A 232 9.65 30.76 6.32
C PRO A 232 9.41 31.67 5.12
N LEU A 233 8.57 31.24 4.18
CA LEU A 233 8.27 31.96 2.94
C LEU A 233 7.06 32.91 3.03
N LEU A 234 6.20 32.72 4.03
CA LEU A 234 4.91 33.43 4.14
C LEU A 234 4.79 34.26 5.42
N GLU A 235 5.69 34.07 6.41
CA GLU A 235 5.64 34.70 7.74
C GLU A 235 4.30 34.51 8.49
N VAL A 236 3.47 33.57 8.04
CA VAL A 236 2.22 33.19 8.69
C VAL A 236 2.46 31.97 9.58
N GLY A 237 2.03 32.07 10.84
CA GLY A 237 1.96 30.93 11.76
C GLY A 237 0.75 30.05 11.42
N VAL A 238 0.99 28.79 11.05
CA VAL A 238 -0.06 27.81 10.77
C VAL A 238 0.05 26.69 11.81
N PRO A 239 -1.05 26.16 12.37
CA PRO A 239 -0.96 25.04 13.30
C PRO A 239 -0.23 23.86 12.64
N LYS A 240 0.83 23.37 13.30
CA LYS A 240 1.76 22.38 12.77
C LYS A 240 1.06 21.13 12.24
N MET A 241 0.01 20.67 12.92
CA MET A 241 -0.73 19.47 12.51
C MET A 241 -1.47 19.65 11.19
N TRP A 242 -2.02 20.84 10.91
CA TRP A 242 -2.63 21.15 9.62
C TRP A 242 -1.60 21.20 8.49
N PHE A 243 -0.39 21.70 8.78
CA PHE A 243 0.71 21.67 7.82
C PHE A 243 1.13 20.23 7.48
N PHE A 244 1.29 19.36 8.48
CA PHE A 244 1.60 17.94 8.25
C PHE A 244 0.49 17.23 7.50
N LEU A 245 -0.78 17.49 7.82
CA LEU A 245 -1.92 16.92 7.09
C LEU A 245 -1.92 17.35 5.61
N LEU A 246 -1.61 18.63 5.34
CA LEU A 246 -1.50 19.15 3.97
C LEU A 246 -0.39 18.44 3.19
N MET A 247 0.81 18.35 3.78
CA MET A 247 1.93 17.64 3.15
C MET A 247 1.63 16.16 2.94
N ASN A 248 0.95 15.54 3.90
CA ASN A 248 0.46 14.17 3.78
C ASN A 248 -0.51 14.00 2.61
N CYS A 249 -1.48 14.92 2.44
CA CYS A 249 -2.42 14.89 1.33
C CYS A 249 -1.74 15.09 -0.03
N ILE A 250 -0.77 16.02 -0.13
CA ILE A 250 -0.01 16.27 -1.37
C ILE A 250 0.80 15.03 -1.76
N THR A 251 1.55 14.46 -0.81
CA THR A 251 2.36 13.27 -1.05
C THR A 251 1.50 12.05 -1.36
N GLN A 252 0.33 11.92 -0.71
CA GLN A 252 -0.66 10.89 -1.03
C GLN A 252 -1.18 11.04 -2.47
N TYR A 253 -1.54 12.25 -2.89
CA TYR A 253 -2.01 12.51 -4.25
C TYR A 253 -0.98 12.08 -5.30
N VAL A 254 0.30 12.41 -5.08
CA VAL A 254 1.42 11.99 -5.94
C VAL A 254 1.56 10.46 -5.96
N CYS A 255 1.57 9.83 -4.78
CA CYS A 255 1.66 8.39 -4.60
C CYS A 255 0.57 7.65 -5.38
N ILE A 256 -0.70 7.97 -5.10
CA ILE A 256 -1.84 7.22 -5.62
C ILE A 256 -2.04 7.47 -7.11
N ARG A 257 -1.74 8.68 -7.61
CA ARG A 257 -1.72 8.95 -9.04
C ARG A 257 -0.67 8.09 -9.76
N GLY A 258 0.51 7.94 -9.16
CA GLY A 258 1.53 7.00 -9.65
C GLY A 258 1.03 5.56 -9.69
N VAL A 259 0.38 5.10 -8.62
CA VAL A 259 -0.20 3.75 -8.54
C VAL A 259 -1.27 3.53 -9.61
N PHE A 260 -2.23 4.43 -9.77
CA PHE A 260 -3.29 4.28 -10.76
C PHE A 260 -2.75 4.30 -12.20
N ILE A 261 -1.76 5.16 -12.49
CA ILE A 261 -1.10 5.11 -13.81
C ILE A 261 -0.41 3.76 -14.00
N LEU A 262 0.33 3.27 -13.00
CA LEU A 262 0.99 1.97 -13.07
C LEU A 262 -0.02 0.82 -13.30
N THR A 263 -1.19 0.85 -12.64
CA THR A 263 -2.24 -0.16 -12.84
C THR A 263 -2.83 -0.16 -14.25
N THR A 264 -2.78 0.97 -14.96
CA THR A 264 -3.23 1.04 -16.36
C THR A 264 -2.15 0.66 -17.37
N GLU A 265 -0.87 0.71 -16.97
CA GLU A 265 0.26 0.46 -17.87
C GLU A 265 0.91 -0.90 -17.69
N CYS A 266 0.72 -1.55 -16.54
CA CYS A 266 1.38 -2.80 -16.20
C CYS A 266 0.37 -3.86 -15.76
N ALA A 267 0.74 -5.14 -15.94
CA ALA A 267 -0.01 -6.25 -15.39
C ALA A 267 -0.08 -6.18 -13.86
N SER A 268 -1.15 -6.72 -13.28
CA SER A 268 -1.42 -6.71 -11.84
C SER A 268 -0.23 -7.25 -11.03
N LEU A 269 0.42 -8.32 -11.50
CA LEU A 269 1.60 -8.91 -10.85
C LEU A 269 2.77 -7.91 -10.74
N THR A 270 3.03 -7.13 -11.79
CA THR A 270 4.09 -6.10 -11.80
C THR A 270 3.75 -4.94 -10.87
N VAL A 271 2.46 -4.53 -10.83
CA VAL A 271 1.98 -3.51 -9.89
C VAL A 271 2.19 -3.98 -8.45
N THR A 272 1.80 -5.22 -8.14
CA THR A 272 2.00 -5.83 -6.81
C THR A 272 3.48 -5.87 -6.45
N LEU A 273 4.37 -6.21 -7.38
CA LEU A 273 5.82 -6.16 -7.16
C LEU A 273 6.28 -4.76 -6.72
N ILE A 274 5.93 -3.73 -7.50
CA ILE A 274 6.38 -2.37 -7.22
C ILE A 274 5.85 -1.86 -5.86
N ILE A 275 4.59 -2.15 -5.55
CA ILE A 275 3.99 -1.79 -4.24
C ILE A 275 4.67 -2.56 -3.09
N THR A 276 5.00 -3.83 -3.29
CA THR A 276 5.73 -4.64 -2.31
C THR A 276 7.14 -4.11 -2.08
N LEU A 277 7.86 -3.76 -3.15
CA LEU A 277 9.20 -3.16 -3.05
C LEU A 277 9.18 -1.81 -2.35
N ARG A 278 8.18 -0.97 -2.62
CA ARG A 278 7.98 0.27 -1.88
C ARG A 278 7.85 0.00 -0.37
N LYS A 279 6.97 -0.92 0.04
CA LYS A 279 6.79 -1.26 1.46
C LYS A 279 8.09 -1.78 2.09
N PHE A 280 8.84 -2.58 1.33
CA PHE A 280 10.12 -3.11 1.76
C PHE A 280 11.18 -2.00 1.95
N VAL A 281 11.26 -1.04 1.02
CA VAL A 281 12.13 0.13 1.16
C VAL A 281 11.74 0.98 2.37
N SER A 282 10.45 1.20 2.60
CA SER A 282 9.98 1.88 3.81
C SER A 282 10.41 1.16 5.09
N LEU A 283 10.35 -0.17 5.11
CA LEU A 283 10.84 -0.97 6.25
C LEU A 283 12.35 -0.80 6.47
N ILE A 284 13.15 -0.84 5.40
CA ILE A 284 14.61 -0.59 5.51
C ILE A 284 14.89 0.82 6.05
N LEU A 285 14.22 1.84 5.50
CA LEU A 285 14.37 3.22 5.97
C LEU A 285 13.97 3.35 7.43
N SER A 286 12.90 2.69 7.86
CA SER A 286 12.48 2.63 9.25
C SER A 286 13.55 2.02 10.16
N ILE A 287 14.16 0.89 9.77
CA ILE A 287 15.23 0.26 10.57
C ILE A 287 16.42 1.21 10.74
N PHE A 288 16.84 1.88 9.66
CA PHE A 288 17.93 2.85 9.71
C PHE A 288 17.58 4.10 10.51
N TYR A 289 16.39 4.64 10.33
CA TYR A 289 15.95 5.86 11.03
C TYR A 289 15.85 5.62 12.55
N PHE A 290 15.23 4.52 12.96
CA PHE A 290 15.08 4.13 14.36
C PHE A 290 16.33 3.48 14.97
N GLN A 291 17.45 3.43 14.24
CA GLN A 291 18.73 2.87 14.72
C GLN A 291 18.62 1.42 15.23
N ASN A 292 17.72 0.63 14.65
CA ASN A 292 17.57 -0.78 15.00
C ASN A 292 18.76 -1.59 14.44
N PRO A 293 19.26 -2.61 15.18
CA PRO A 293 20.44 -3.36 14.77
C PRO A 293 20.19 -4.14 13.46
N PHE A 294 20.87 -3.72 12.38
CA PHE A 294 20.76 -4.38 11.08
C PHE A 294 21.69 -5.61 11.03
N THR A 295 21.14 -6.78 11.35
CA THR A 295 21.89 -8.04 11.40
C THR A 295 22.28 -8.58 10.02
N VAL A 296 23.21 -9.56 9.98
CA VAL A 296 23.61 -10.26 8.74
C VAL A 296 22.41 -10.87 8.00
N TYR A 297 21.39 -11.32 8.73
CA TYR A 297 20.18 -11.87 8.13
C TYR A 297 19.34 -10.81 7.41
N HIS A 298 19.35 -9.55 7.87
CA HIS A 298 18.71 -8.45 7.14
C HIS A 298 19.44 -8.18 5.82
N TRP A 299 20.78 -8.26 5.79
CA TRP A 299 21.57 -8.17 4.55
C TRP A 299 21.24 -9.29 3.59
N PHE A 300 21.14 -10.52 4.09
CA PHE A 300 20.76 -11.68 3.28
C PHE A 300 19.34 -11.53 2.71
N GLY A 301 18.35 -11.21 3.54
CA GLY A 301 16.97 -11.00 3.09
C GLY A 301 16.86 -9.86 2.08
N THR A 302 17.57 -8.75 2.31
CA THR A 302 17.66 -7.63 1.37
C THR A 302 18.24 -8.08 0.02
N SER A 303 19.33 -8.85 0.05
CA SER A 303 19.95 -9.38 -1.16
C SER A 303 19.01 -10.29 -1.95
N LEU A 304 18.20 -11.11 -1.27
CA LEU A 304 17.16 -11.93 -1.91
C LEU A 304 16.07 -11.10 -2.57
N VAL A 305 15.57 -10.04 -1.90
CA VAL A 305 14.53 -9.16 -2.47
C VAL A 305 15.05 -8.43 -3.71
N PHE A 306 16.24 -7.84 -3.63
CA PHE A 306 16.84 -7.16 -4.78
C PHE A 306 17.17 -8.16 -5.90
N GLY A 307 17.83 -9.28 -5.61
CA GLY A 307 18.16 -10.31 -6.60
C GLY A 307 16.92 -10.87 -7.29
N GLY A 308 15.87 -11.21 -6.52
CA GLY A 308 14.59 -11.65 -7.05
C GLY A 308 13.91 -10.58 -7.90
N THR A 309 14.01 -9.30 -7.55
CA THR A 309 13.49 -8.19 -8.36
C THR A 309 14.22 -8.07 -9.69
N LEU A 310 15.55 -8.15 -9.69
CA LEU A 310 16.35 -8.08 -10.92
C LEU A 310 16.01 -9.26 -11.85
N LEU A 311 15.83 -10.45 -11.28
CA LEU A 311 15.39 -11.64 -12.00
C LEU A 311 13.96 -11.46 -12.54
N PHE A 312 13.05 -10.87 -11.75
CA PHE A 312 11.69 -10.61 -12.20
C PHE A 312 11.68 -9.68 -13.41
N VAL A 313 12.42 -8.58 -13.38
CA VAL A 313 12.42 -7.60 -14.46
C VAL A 313 13.14 -8.13 -15.73
N ASP A 314 13.70 -9.35 -15.69
CA ASP A 314 14.49 -9.95 -16.77
C ASP A 314 15.60 -8.98 -17.24
N ILE A 315 16.23 -8.22 -16.32
CA ILE A 315 17.18 -7.13 -16.64
C ILE A 315 18.31 -7.61 -17.56
N TYR A 316 18.78 -8.84 -17.35
CA TYR A 316 19.78 -9.47 -18.20
C TYR A 316 19.39 -9.49 -19.69
N ASN A 317 18.14 -9.85 -19.99
CA ASN A 317 17.65 -9.89 -21.38
C ASN A 317 17.50 -8.48 -21.95
N MET A 318 17.10 -7.52 -21.12
CA MET A 318 16.98 -6.11 -21.52
C MET A 318 18.33 -5.48 -21.84
N ILE A 319 19.36 -5.74 -21.02
CA ILE A 319 20.74 -5.30 -21.25
C ILE A 319 21.30 -5.97 -22.52
N LYS A 320 21.08 -7.28 -22.69
CA LYS A 320 21.52 -8.02 -23.88
C LYS A 320 20.88 -7.48 -25.17
N GLN A 321 19.58 -7.13 -25.14
CA GLN A 321 18.87 -6.52 -26.27
C GLN A 321 19.37 -5.09 -26.58
N ASN A 322 19.69 -4.30 -25.56
CA ASN A 322 20.22 -2.95 -25.76
C ASN A 322 21.68 -2.95 -26.26
N LEU A 323 22.51 -3.88 -25.80
CA LEU A 323 23.88 -4.06 -26.28
C LEU A 323 23.94 -4.57 -27.73
N THR A 324 22.94 -5.34 -28.16
CA THR A 324 22.81 -5.78 -29.55
C THR A 324 22.27 -4.66 -30.44
N LYS A 325 21.25 -3.91 -29.99
CA LYS A 325 20.74 -2.72 -30.72
C LYS A 325 21.74 -1.58 -30.92
N LYS A 326 22.81 -1.50 -30.11
CA LYS A 326 23.85 -0.48 -30.25
C LYS A 326 24.97 -0.88 -31.22
N LYS A 327 24.94 -2.13 -31.71
CA LYS A 327 25.88 -2.65 -32.72
C LYS A 327 25.35 -2.55 -34.15
N ASP A 328 24.06 -2.22 -34.32
CA ASP A 328 23.41 -1.92 -35.60
C ASP A 328 23.21 -0.40 -35.73
#